data_AF-A0AA41Q5L0-F1
#
_entry.id   AF-A0AA41Q5L0-F1
#
_cell.length_a   1.000
_cell.length_b   1.000
_cell.length_c   1.000
_cell.angle_alpha   90.00
_cell.angle_beta   90.00
_cell.angle_gamma   90.00
#
_symmetry.space_group_name_H-M   'P 1'
#
loop_
_entity.id
_entity.type
_entity.pdbx_description
1 polymer ?
#
loop_
_entity_poly.entity_id
_entity_poly.type
_entity_poly.pdbx_seq_one_letter_code
_entity_poly.pdbx_strand_id
1 'polypeptide(L)'
;MDADGADGNGRSDRTRTDVLHGLAANEALPPRLLLALIAVADADTALTLAARADLDREQVLALLARAAAIGAADPEAPGRADALVGPTTGPTTDETTDKTTDKTTDKTTDKTTDKTADPTADPTADSIATRIADQIGAQLARSRHLSVADVDPCTRPDTALAMLDEGCGAPDWARWFARHPDPARRETLAACPGLPGDVQDVLAADPVVAVVAELALWADADLAVRLAQHLHAEVRSALACNPATPPQVLAVLVTGEGLPPAEACLVCDVEDTPLVHDPYCPRPDCTLPPGAACDGSHESTVRVTVSRAMENPATPTDVLLGYADHPSAWLRQALAERPDLPQEAAVRLAEDPVPGVRGALAQNPGIDAAVMRMLAADRGHDVQRRLAHNPRVPLDVLAELAVCCRIGPTLLPRIAAAAPDEIAELAGSPVPEVRMLLAERRDLPDVIRDALAEDRDAKVLKSIAGHPGLAPSRLRSMVERYGPQVAAMVAANRETPSGLLETLALQNPPSRKALKAIACHPQATGTALLVYLGDAKARRHAAGHPALPPDTIVVLLADPDREAAESAAANPSLPPDVMAALIPPAPGPAAQ
;
A
#
# COMPACT_ATOMS: atom_id res chain seq x y z
N MET A 1 -31.08 40.36 13.84
CA MET A 1 -30.89 40.23 15.29
C MET A 1 -30.89 38.75 15.66
N ASP A 2 -29.79 38.01 15.68
CA ASP A 2 -28.45 38.09 15.07
C ASP A 2 -27.75 36.87 15.68
N ALA A 3 -27.61 35.78 14.93
CA ALA A 3 -26.78 34.63 15.30
C ALA A 3 -26.65 33.67 14.10
N ASP A 4 -25.96 34.10 13.04
CA ASP A 4 -25.59 33.20 11.92
C ASP A 4 -24.22 33.58 11.30
N GLY A 5 -23.38 34.31 12.04
CA GLY A 5 -22.19 34.98 11.51
C GLY A 5 -20.84 34.28 11.75
N ALA A 6 -20.78 33.10 12.39
CA ALA A 6 -19.50 32.53 12.83
C ALA A 6 -19.02 31.29 12.06
N ASP A 7 -19.90 30.50 11.42
CA ASP A 7 -19.52 29.24 10.75
C ASP A 7 -19.11 29.41 9.26
N GLY A 8 -19.37 30.58 8.65
CA GLY A 8 -19.06 30.83 7.24
C GLY A 8 -17.58 31.10 6.95
N ASN A 9 -16.82 31.64 7.91
CA ASN A 9 -15.44 32.06 7.69
C ASN A 9 -14.46 30.87 7.75
N GLY A 10 -14.67 29.91 8.65
CA GLY A 10 -13.82 28.71 8.75
C GLY A 10 -14.04 27.70 7.63
N ARG A 11 -15.25 27.68 7.04
CA ARG A 11 -15.57 26.79 5.91
C ARG A 11 -14.98 27.30 4.59
N SER A 12 -15.02 28.62 4.38
CA SER A 12 -14.44 29.26 3.18
C SER A 12 -12.91 29.21 3.14
N ASP A 13 -12.26 29.34 4.29
CA ASP A 13 -10.80 29.26 4.39
C ASP A 13 -10.29 27.83 4.13
N ARG A 14 -10.98 26.80 4.65
CA ARG A 14 -10.63 25.40 4.38
C ARG A 14 -10.87 24.97 2.94
N THR A 15 -11.98 25.38 2.32
CA THR A 15 -12.20 25.13 0.89
C THR A 15 -11.15 25.80 0.02
N ARG A 16 -10.60 26.94 0.46
CA ARG A 16 -9.50 27.61 -0.24
C ARG A 16 -8.21 26.79 -0.16
N THR A 17 -7.89 26.21 1.00
CA THR A 17 -6.76 25.30 1.16
C THR A 17 -6.84 24.10 0.21
N ASP A 18 -7.99 23.44 0.14
CA ASP A 18 -8.16 22.27 -0.75
C ASP A 18 -7.98 22.64 -2.23
N VAL A 19 -8.43 23.83 -2.64
CA VAL A 19 -8.23 24.33 -4.01
C VAL A 19 -6.74 24.59 -4.29
N LEU A 20 -5.98 25.13 -3.33
CA LEU A 20 -4.52 25.29 -3.48
C LEU A 20 -3.81 23.94 -3.55
N HIS A 21 -4.25 22.97 -2.75
CA HIS A 21 -3.74 21.59 -2.81
C HIS A 21 -4.00 20.95 -4.19
N GLY A 22 -5.21 21.10 -4.72
CA GLY A 22 -5.55 20.64 -6.07
C GLY A 22 -4.73 21.31 -7.16
N LEU A 23 -4.45 22.63 -7.03
CA LEU A 23 -3.54 23.33 -7.95
C LEU A 23 -2.10 22.79 -7.90
N ALA A 24 -1.61 22.38 -6.72
CA ALA A 24 -0.27 21.80 -6.59
C ALA A 24 -0.14 20.48 -7.40
N ALA A 25 -1.21 19.69 -7.43
CA ALA A 25 -1.30 18.47 -8.24
C ALA A 25 -1.55 18.74 -9.74
N ASN A 26 -1.85 19.97 -10.15
CA ASN A 26 -2.16 20.29 -11.54
C ASN A 26 -0.87 20.40 -12.38
N GLU A 27 -0.62 19.41 -13.23
CA GLU A 27 0.54 19.40 -14.15
C GLU A 27 0.49 20.52 -15.19
N ALA A 28 -0.70 21.07 -15.50
CA ALA A 28 -0.84 22.19 -16.43
C ALA A 28 -0.53 23.56 -15.78
N LEU A 29 -0.21 23.61 -14.48
CA LEU A 29 0.12 24.85 -13.78
C LEU A 29 1.38 25.50 -14.38
N PRO A 30 1.31 26.73 -14.91
CA PRO A 30 2.46 27.40 -15.49
C PRO A 30 3.61 27.58 -14.49
N PRO A 31 4.90 27.45 -14.91
CA PRO A 31 6.05 27.55 -13.99
C PRO A 31 6.11 28.83 -13.14
N ARG A 32 5.61 29.96 -13.69
CA ARG A 32 5.51 31.23 -12.95
C ARG A 32 4.48 31.18 -11.83
N LEU A 33 3.36 30.50 -12.05
CA LEU A 33 2.33 30.31 -11.03
C LEU A 33 2.74 29.24 -10.01
N LEU A 34 3.56 28.27 -10.41
CA LEU A 34 4.14 27.29 -9.50
C LEU A 34 5.01 27.96 -8.42
N LEU A 35 5.88 28.90 -8.79
CA LEU A 35 6.64 29.71 -7.82
C LEU A 35 5.74 30.54 -6.90
N ALA A 36 4.67 31.13 -7.45
CA ALA A 36 3.71 31.88 -6.65
C ALA A 36 2.96 30.98 -5.64
N LEU A 37 2.61 29.75 -6.06
CA LEU A 37 1.98 28.75 -5.21
C LEU A 37 2.95 28.27 -4.12
N ILE A 38 4.22 28.01 -4.44
CA ILE A 38 5.26 27.68 -3.46
C ILE A 38 5.35 28.77 -2.39
N ALA A 39 5.30 30.06 -2.77
CA ALA A 39 5.42 31.16 -1.82
C ALA A 39 4.30 31.21 -0.76
N VAL A 40 3.12 30.67 -1.08
CA VAL A 40 1.94 30.68 -0.19
C VAL A 40 1.55 29.28 0.31
N ALA A 41 2.26 28.24 -0.12
CA ALA A 41 1.99 26.85 0.22
C ALA A 41 2.02 26.65 1.74
N ASP A 42 1.05 25.92 2.27
CA ASP A 42 1.12 25.32 3.60
C ASP A 42 1.88 23.98 3.54
N ALA A 43 1.96 23.28 4.67
CA ALA A 43 2.69 22.01 4.77
C ALA A 43 2.19 20.97 3.75
N ASP A 44 0.87 20.79 3.64
CA ASP A 44 0.25 19.79 2.76
C ASP A 44 0.48 20.15 1.29
N THR A 45 0.27 21.41 0.91
CA THR A 45 0.52 21.90 -0.45
C THR A 45 2.00 21.77 -0.82
N ALA A 46 2.91 22.10 0.11
CA ALA A 46 4.35 21.99 -0.11
C ALA A 46 4.81 20.54 -0.29
N LEU A 47 4.21 19.60 0.45
CA LEU A 47 4.48 18.17 0.30
C LEU A 47 4.02 17.64 -1.06
N THR A 48 2.83 18.02 -1.52
CA THR A 48 2.32 17.68 -2.86
C THR A 48 3.22 18.27 -3.95
N LEU A 49 3.68 19.52 -3.78
CA LEU A 49 4.64 20.14 -4.70
C LEU A 49 5.98 19.40 -4.74
N ALA A 50 6.50 18.92 -3.60
CA ALA A 50 7.78 18.22 -3.52
C ALA A 50 7.80 16.88 -4.27
N ALA A 51 6.64 16.28 -4.52
CA ALA A 51 6.49 15.05 -5.29
C ALA A 51 6.49 15.27 -6.81
N ARG A 52 6.48 16.53 -7.28
CA ARG A 52 6.48 16.85 -8.70
C ARG A 52 7.83 16.53 -9.36
N ALA A 53 7.78 15.86 -10.49
CA ALA A 53 8.98 15.52 -11.27
C ALA A 53 9.48 16.69 -12.15
N ASP A 54 8.62 17.67 -12.44
CA ASP A 54 8.88 18.80 -13.35
C ASP A 54 9.45 20.04 -12.65
N LEU A 55 9.87 19.92 -11.38
CA LEU A 55 10.49 21.03 -10.66
C LEU A 55 11.88 21.36 -11.23
N ASP A 56 12.09 22.64 -11.52
CA ASP A 56 13.42 23.15 -11.82
C ASP A 56 14.22 23.49 -10.54
N ARG A 57 15.49 23.82 -10.73
CA ARG A 57 16.41 24.11 -9.64
C ARG A 57 15.98 25.32 -8.79
N GLU A 58 15.40 26.34 -9.41
CA GLU A 58 14.93 27.53 -8.69
C GLU A 58 13.73 27.19 -7.80
N GLN A 59 12.80 26.39 -8.32
CA GLN A 59 11.61 25.92 -7.63
C GLN A 59 11.93 24.98 -6.47
N VAL A 60 12.88 24.06 -6.64
CA VAL A 60 13.36 23.19 -5.54
C VAL A 60 13.93 24.02 -4.39
N LEU A 61 14.78 25.01 -4.68
CA LEU A 61 15.36 25.89 -3.66
C LEU A 61 14.30 26.78 -2.99
N ALA A 62 13.34 27.30 -3.77
CA ALA A 62 12.22 28.05 -3.23
C ALA A 62 11.34 27.20 -2.31
N LEU A 63 11.12 25.94 -2.65
CA LEU A 63 10.33 25.00 -1.85
C LEU A 63 11.06 24.62 -0.55
N LEU A 64 12.38 24.41 -0.58
CA LEU A 64 13.19 24.22 0.64
C LEU A 64 13.16 25.45 1.56
N ALA A 65 13.25 26.66 0.97
CA ALA A 65 13.16 27.90 1.73
C ALA A 65 11.76 28.07 2.34
N ARG A 66 10.71 27.73 1.59
CA ARG A 66 9.33 27.74 2.09
C ARG A 66 9.14 26.72 3.20
N ALA A 67 9.66 25.50 3.05
CA ALA A 67 9.57 24.44 4.05
C ALA A 67 10.16 24.88 5.39
N ALA A 68 11.33 25.54 5.37
CA ALA A 68 11.93 26.13 6.57
C ALA A 68 11.06 27.25 7.17
N ALA A 69 10.44 28.09 6.33
CA ALA A 69 9.55 29.16 6.78
C ALA A 69 8.21 28.64 7.35
N ILE A 70 7.66 27.56 6.79
CA ILE A 70 6.46 26.89 7.32
C ILE A 70 6.77 26.35 8.71
N GLY A 71 7.90 25.64 8.85
CA GLY A 71 8.35 25.16 10.15
C GLY A 71 8.43 26.28 11.18
N ALA A 72 9.09 27.40 10.85
CA ALA A 72 9.24 28.53 11.78
C ALA A 72 7.92 29.24 12.15
N ALA A 73 6.86 29.11 11.36
CA ALA A 73 5.61 29.87 11.52
C ALA A 73 4.47 29.11 12.21
N ASP A 74 4.48 27.77 12.19
CA ASP A 74 3.39 26.94 12.76
C ASP A 74 3.92 25.78 13.62
N PRO A 75 4.28 26.05 14.88
CA PRO A 75 4.83 25.04 15.78
C PRO A 75 3.81 24.05 16.36
N GLU A 76 2.49 24.27 16.19
CA GLU A 76 1.43 23.46 16.82
C GLU A 76 0.52 22.74 15.81
N ALA A 77 0.80 22.77 14.50
CA ALA A 77 0.00 22.06 13.51
C ALA A 77 -0.09 20.56 13.85
N PRO A 78 -1.29 20.03 14.20
CA PRO A 78 -1.42 18.62 14.52
C PRO A 78 -1.12 17.81 13.25
N GLY A 79 -0.10 16.96 13.34
CA GLY A 79 0.23 15.99 12.33
C GLY A 79 -0.95 15.07 12.07
N ARG A 80 -1.79 15.42 11.09
CA ARG A 80 -2.69 14.48 10.42
C ARG A 80 -2.03 14.05 9.11
N ALA A 81 -0.92 13.33 9.24
CA ALA A 81 -0.29 12.62 8.14
C ALA A 81 0.43 11.33 8.58
N ASP A 82 0.07 10.72 9.72
CA ASP A 82 0.46 9.34 10.07
C ASP A 82 -0.29 8.29 9.23
N ALA A 83 -0.44 8.55 7.93
CA ALA A 83 -0.96 7.59 6.97
C ALA A 83 -0.15 7.53 5.66
N LEU A 84 1.00 8.22 5.56
CA LEU A 84 1.86 8.17 4.37
C LEU A 84 3.35 7.91 4.64
N VAL A 85 3.75 7.66 5.89
CA VAL A 85 4.94 6.84 6.16
C VAL A 85 4.46 5.40 6.25
N GLY A 86 4.29 4.77 5.08
CA GLY A 86 4.36 3.31 5.03
C GLY A 86 5.79 2.90 5.38
N PRO A 87 6.00 1.72 5.98
CA PRO A 87 7.34 1.13 6.00
C PRO A 87 7.87 1.12 4.56
N THR A 88 9.11 1.55 4.39
CA THR A 88 9.88 1.27 3.18
C THR A 88 9.67 -0.19 2.81
N THR A 89 9.36 -0.40 1.54
CA THR A 89 8.90 -1.66 0.96
C THR A 89 9.79 -2.84 1.34
N GLY A 90 9.35 -3.66 2.29
CA GLY A 90 9.62 -5.10 2.28
C GLY A 90 8.87 -5.76 1.13
N PRO A 91 9.27 -6.97 0.69
CA PRO A 91 8.60 -7.65 -0.41
C PRO A 91 7.13 -7.91 -0.04
N THR A 92 6.27 -7.55 -0.97
CA THR A 92 4.81 -7.50 -0.89
C THR A 92 4.16 -8.85 -0.54
N THR A 93 3.35 -8.88 0.51
CA THR A 93 2.23 -9.83 0.65
C THR A 93 0.91 -9.05 0.56
N ASP A 94 0.18 -9.31 -0.52
CA ASP A 94 -1.14 -8.77 -0.83
C ASP A 94 -2.20 -9.61 -0.09
N GLU A 95 -3.00 -9.02 0.81
CA GLU A 95 -4.29 -9.63 1.14
C GLU A 95 -5.37 -8.59 1.48
N THR A 96 -6.28 -8.52 0.52
CA THR A 96 -7.69 -8.17 0.65
C THR A 96 -8.37 -8.88 1.82
N THR A 97 -9.08 -8.16 2.69
CA THR A 97 -10.33 -8.69 3.26
C THR A 97 -11.32 -7.60 3.67
N ASP A 98 -12.57 -7.91 3.35
CA ASP A 98 -13.77 -7.10 3.39
C ASP A 98 -14.47 -7.20 4.75
N LYS A 99 -15.34 -6.21 4.97
CA LYS A 99 -16.24 -6.03 6.10
C LYS A 99 -17.22 -7.19 6.26
N THR A 100 -17.48 -7.60 7.49
CA THR A 100 -18.84 -7.87 8.00
C THR A 100 -18.91 -7.80 9.54
N THR A 101 -19.74 -6.87 10.03
CA THR A 101 -20.66 -6.94 11.19
C THR A 101 -20.14 -7.31 12.58
N ASP A 102 -20.34 -6.42 13.58
CA ASP A 102 -21.59 -6.44 14.36
C ASP A 102 -21.88 -5.09 15.05
N LYS A 103 -23.18 -4.79 15.20
CA LYS A 103 -23.76 -3.65 15.92
C LYS A 103 -24.16 -4.11 17.31
N THR A 104 -23.64 -3.48 18.36
CA THR A 104 -24.36 -3.31 19.62
C THR A 104 -23.88 -2.04 20.34
N THR A 105 -24.82 -1.10 20.51
CA THR A 105 -25.06 -0.20 21.67
C THR A 105 -23.91 0.02 22.67
N ASP A 106 -23.53 1.24 23.05
CA ASP A 106 -24.42 2.15 23.77
C ASP A 106 -23.94 3.62 23.76
N LYS A 107 -24.90 4.53 23.92
CA LYS A 107 -24.73 5.97 24.10
C LYS A 107 -24.43 6.26 25.57
N THR A 108 -23.38 7.02 25.84
CA THR A 108 -23.39 8.05 26.90
C THR A 108 -22.37 9.14 26.59
N THR A 109 -22.89 10.27 26.11
CA THR A 109 -22.30 11.60 26.31
C THR A 109 -22.60 12.05 27.74
N ASP A 110 -21.59 12.40 28.54
CA ASP A 110 -21.37 13.79 29.01
C ASP A 110 -20.06 13.89 29.83
N LYS A 111 -19.46 15.07 29.72
CA LYS A 111 -18.38 15.75 30.47
C LYS A 111 -17.84 15.07 31.74
N THR A 112 -16.51 15.12 31.88
CA THR A 112 -15.86 16.20 32.64
C THR A 112 -14.37 16.25 32.29
N THR A 113 -13.93 17.43 31.87
CA THR A 113 -12.54 17.90 32.00
C THR A 113 -12.11 17.77 33.45
N ASP A 114 -11.04 17.02 33.71
CA ASP A 114 -10.16 17.35 34.82
C ASP A 114 -8.71 17.32 34.36
N LYS A 115 -8.05 18.45 34.63
CA LYS A 115 -6.63 18.69 34.37
C LYS A 115 -5.86 17.93 35.44
N THR A 116 -5.05 16.96 35.04
CA THR A 116 -3.79 16.73 35.74
C THR A 116 -2.70 16.70 34.69
N ALA A 117 -1.84 17.71 34.79
CA ALA A 117 -0.72 17.95 33.90
C ALA A 117 0.25 16.77 33.96
N ASP A 118 0.59 16.26 32.78
CA ASP A 118 1.69 15.35 32.53
C ASP A 118 3.02 16.12 32.59
N PRO A 119 4.10 15.56 33.16
CA PRO A 119 5.46 15.99 32.88
C PRO A 119 6.12 14.95 31.95
N THR A 120 5.66 14.86 30.70
CA THR A 120 6.47 14.33 29.60
C THR A 120 6.84 15.52 28.72
N ALA A 121 8.09 15.56 28.25
CA ALA A 121 8.64 16.72 27.57
C ALA A 121 7.79 17.06 26.33
N ASP A 122 7.05 18.18 26.40
CA ASP A 122 6.45 18.83 25.24
C ASP A 122 7.53 18.92 24.15
N PRO A 123 7.34 18.32 22.95
CA PRO A 123 8.23 18.61 21.85
C PRO A 123 8.15 20.11 21.64
N THR A 124 9.27 20.81 21.87
CA THR A 124 9.31 22.26 21.68
C THR A 124 8.78 22.62 20.31
N ALA A 125 8.15 23.79 20.19
CA ALA A 125 7.75 24.41 18.93
C ALA A 125 8.78 24.22 17.79
N ASP A 126 10.08 24.36 18.12
CA ASP A 126 11.21 24.15 17.22
C ASP A 126 11.36 22.70 16.73
N SER A 127 10.96 21.69 17.51
CA SER A 127 11.01 20.27 17.15
C SER A 127 9.95 19.88 16.12
N ILE A 128 8.75 20.48 16.19
CA ILE A 128 7.66 20.22 15.23
C ILE A 128 7.93 20.96 13.92
N ALA A 129 8.39 22.20 14.03
CA ALA A 129 8.88 23.04 12.93
C ALA A 129 9.93 22.33 12.06
N THR A 130 10.93 21.74 12.72
CA THR A 130 12.02 21.02 12.06
C THR A 130 11.51 19.79 11.31
N ARG A 131 10.51 19.09 11.85
CA ARG A 131 9.98 17.85 11.28
C ARG A 131 9.24 18.05 9.95
N ILE A 132 8.46 19.11 9.80
CA ILE A 132 7.75 19.41 8.54
C ILE A 132 8.76 19.77 7.44
N ALA A 133 9.74 20.61 7.76
CA ALA A 133 10.77 21.02 6.80
C ALA A 133 11.60 19.82 6.33
N ASP A 134 11.95 18.93 7.26
CA ASP A 134 12.70 17.72 6.98
C ASP A 134 11.88 16.67 6.21
N GLN A 135 10.57 16.57 6.43
CA GLN A 135 9.70 15.69 5.64
C GLN A 135 9.64 16.13 4.16
N ILE A 136 9.53 17.44 3.92
CA ILE A 136 9.56 18.01 2.55
C ILE A 136 10.94 17.78 1.91
N GLY A 137 12.02 18.00 2.67
CA GLY A 137 13.39 17.74 2.23
C GLY A 137 13.63 16.28 1.87
N ALA A 138 13.17 15.34 2.70
CA ALA A 138 13.24 13.91 2.44
C ALA A 138 12.47 13.51 1.17
N GLN A 139 11.29 14.10 0.92
CA GLN A 139 10.55 13.87 -0.32
C GLN A 139 11.29 14.36 -1.57
N LEU A 140 11.98 15.51 -1.48
CA LEU A 140 12.85 16.02 -2.54
C LEU A 140 14.08 15.13 -2.76
N ALA A 141 14.65 14.56 -1.69
CA ALA A 141 15.75 13.60 -1.78
C ALA A 141 15.33 12.33 -2.54
N ARG A 142 14.19 11.72 -2.18
CA ARG A 142 13.62 10.54 -2.87
C ARG A 142 13.29 10.81 -4.34
N SER A 143 12.85 12.04 -4.64
CA SER A 143 12.58 12.50 -6.01
C SER A 143 13.85 12.87 -6.79
N ARG A 144 15.04 12.70 -6.19
CA ARG A 144 16.37 12.99 -6.78
C ARG A 144 16.58 14.45 -7.20
N HIS A 145 15.91 15.37 -6.51
CA HIS A 145 16.02 16.81 -6.74
C HIS A 145 17.16 17.47 -5.94
N LEU A 146 17.73 16.76 -4.95
CA LEU A 146 18.78 17.27 -4.05
C LEU A 146 20.15 16.70 -4.35
N SER A 147 21.17 17.51 -4.06
CA SER A 147 22.58 17.15 -4.07
C SER A 147 23.22 17.36 -2.69
N VAL A 148 24.41 16.78 -2.46
CA VAL A 148 25.15 16.90 -1.19
C VAL A 148 25.43 18.37 -0.81
N ALA A 149 25.50 19.28 -1.78
CA ALA A 149 25.73 20.70 -1.53
C ALA A 149 24.50 21.44 -0.97
N ASP A 150 23.31 20.83 -1.03
CA ASP A 150 22.03 21.47 -0.70
C ASP A 150 21.60 21.22 0.74
N VAL A 151 22.23 20.25 1.38
CA VAL A 151 21.79 19.70 2.66
C VAL A 151 22.96 19.75 3.63
N ASP A 152 22.74 20.40 4.77
CA ASP A 152 23.62 20.31 5.92
C ASP A 152 23.02 19.28 6.90
N PRO A 153 23.68 18.13 7.14
CA PRO A 153 23.17 17.07 8.02
C PRO A 153 22.94 17.54 9.47
N CYS A 154 23.61 18.61 9.91
CA CYS A 154 23.41 19.16 11.26
C CYS A 154 22.06 19.90 11.39
N THR A 155 21.58 20.50 10.30
CA THR A 155 20.33 21.29 10.29
C THR A 155 19.14 20.52 9.70
N ARG A 156 19.41 19.54 8.84
CA ARG A 156 18.40 18.69 8.19
C ARG A 156 18.79 17.21 8.23
N PRO A 157 18.86 16.62 9.44
CA PRO A 157 19.35 15.27 9.62
C PRO A 157 18.51 14.23 8.88
N ASP A 158 17.18 14.37 8.85
CA ASP A 158 16.32 13.35 8.24
C ASP A 158 16.39 13.43 6.71
N THR A 159 16.60 14.63 6.15
CA THR A 159 16.89 14.80 4.72
C THR A 159 18.23 14.14 4.36
N ALA A 160 19.26 14.33 5.18
CA ALA A 160 20.57 13.72 4.94
C ALA A 160 20.54 12.18 5.07
N LEU A 161 19.78 11.64 6.03
CA LEU A 161 19.53 10.20 6.15
C LEU A 161 18.77 9.67 4.94
N ALA A 162 17.72 10.35 4.47
CA ALA A 162 17.01 9.97 3.24
C ALA A 162 17.93 9.98 2.01
N MET A 163 18.89 10.90 1.94
CA MET A 163 19.91 10.88 0.87
C MET A 163 20.88 9.71 0.99
N LEU A 164 21.28 9.31 2.21
CA LEU A 164 22.11 8.12 2.43
C LEU A 164 21.37 6.85 2.00
N ASP A 165 20.08 6.75 2.34
CA ASP A 165 19.19 5.65 1.94
C ASP A 165 19.09 5.52 0.41
N GLU A 166 18.94 6.64 -0.29
CA GLU A 166 18.93 6.71 -1.77
C GLU A 166 20.31 6.50 -2.42
N GLY A 167 21.38 6.35 -1.63
CA GLY A 167 22.75 6.17 -2.10
C GLY A 167 23.39 7.42 -2.71
N CYS A 168 22.81 8.61 -2.49
CA CYS A 168 23.33 9.89 -2.98
C CYS A 168 23.96 10.77 -1.89
N GLY A 169 23.89 10.34 -0.62
CA GLY A 169 24.53 11.00 0.51
C GLY A 169 26.05 10.79 0.59
N ALA A 170 26.72 11.61 1.40
CA ALA A 170 28.17 11.52 1.59
C ALA A 170 28.55 10.46 2.66
N PRO A 171 29.57 9.61 2.42
CA PRO A 171 29.99 8.59 3.40
C PRO A 171 30.37 9.14 4.79
N ASP A 172 30.86 10.38 4.86
CA ASP A 172 31.21 11.01 6.13
C ASP A 172 29.97 11.36 6.97
N TRP A 173 28.80 11.54 6.35
CA TRP A 173 27.55 11.68 7.07
C TRP A 173 27.19 10.39 7.81
N ALA A 174 27.39 9.22 7.19
CA ALA A 174 27.15 7.94 7.85
C ALA A 174 28.02 7.77 9.11
N ARG A 175 29.31 8.14 9.03
CA ARG A 175 30.22 8.13 10.19
C ARG A 175 29.81 9.09 11.29
N TRP A 176 29.21 10.22 10.92
CA TRP A 176 28.69 11.19 11.88
C TRP A 176 27.42 10.66 12.56
N PHE A 177 26.46 10.17 11.77
CA PHE A 177 25.21 9.59 12.28
C PHE A 177 25.45 8.36 13.17
N ALA A 178 26.44 7.52 12.88
CA ALA A 178 26.77 6.34 13.69
C ALA A 178 27.13 6.67 15.15
N ARG A 179 27.56 7.92 15.41
CA ARG A 179 27.91 8.42 16.75
C ARG A 179 26.92 9.45 17.27
N HIS A 180 25.80 9.63 16.58
CA HIS A 180 24.80 10.61 16.93
C HIS A 180 24.12 10.21 18.27
N PRO A 181 23.88 11.15 19.20
CA PRO A 181 23.32 10.83 20.51
C PRO A 181 21.90 10.23 20.45
N ASP A 182 21.09 10.69 19.49
CA ASP A 182 19.73 10.18 19.25
C ASP A 182 19.74 8.78 18.61
N PRO A 183 19.22 7.74 19.30
CA PRO A 183 19.17 6.38 18.78
C PRO A 183 18.27 6.23 17.56
N ALA A 184 17.20 7.02 17.42
CA ALA A 184 16.30 6.92 16.27
C ALA A 184 17.03 7.23 14.96
N ARG A 185 17.97 8.18 14.98
CA ARG A 185 18.82 8.51 13.82
C ARG A 185 19.87 7.42 13.52
N ARG A 186 20.35 6.73 14.56
CA ARG A 186 21.28 5.59 14.38
C ARG A 186 20.56 4.37 13.82
N GLU A 187 19.32 4.14 14.24
CA GLU A 187 18.44 3.12 13.70
C GLU A 187 18.13 3.38 12.22
N THR A 188 17.70 4.61 11.86
CA THR A 188 17.51 4.99 10.45
C THR A 188 18.80 4.84 9.62
N LEU A 189 19.96 5.16 10.19
CA LEU A 189 21.23 4.92 9.53
C LEU A 189 21.48 3.41 9.30
N ALA A 190 21.15 2.55 10.26
CA ALA A 190 21.36 1.11 10.18
C ALA A 190 20.57 0.46 9.03
N ALA A 191 19.45 1.07 8.63
CA ALA A 191 18.66 0.67 7.47
C ALA A 191 19.28 1.08 6.12
N CYS A 192 20.20 2.04 6.11
CA CYS A 192 20.78 2.55 4.87
C CYS A 192 21.64 1.47 4.18
N PRO A 193 21.55 1.31 2.85
CA PRO A 193 22.35 0.33 2.13
C PRO A 193 23.82 0.77 2.03
N GLY A 194 24.73 -0.21 1.91
CA GLY A 194 26.12 0.06 1.55
C GLY A 194 26.93 0.82 2.61
N LEU A 195 26.55 0.71 3.89
CA LEU A 195 27.30 1.32 5.00
C LEU A 195 28.77 0.89 4.99
N PRO A 196 29.71 1.81 5.25
CA PRO A 196 31.12 1.45 5.47
C PRO A 196 31.26 0.44 6.61
N GLY A 197 32.20 -0.51 6.50
CA GLY A 197 32.41 -1.54 7.53
C GLY A 197 32.73 -0.96 8.91
N ASP A 198 33.43 0.19 8.98
CA ASP A 198 33.68 0.89 10.24
C ASP A 198 32.40 1.43 10.90
N VAL A 199 31.40 1.79 10.09
CA VAL A 199 30.08 2.22 10.58
C VAL A 199 29.27 1.01 11.04
N GLN A 200 29.27 -0.08 10.26
CA GLN A 200 28.60 -1.33 10.65
C GLN A 200 29.11 -1.87 11.99
N ASP A 201 30.43 -1.85 12.22
CA ASP A 201 31.01 -2.32 13.47
C ASP A 201 30.61 -1.46 14.69
N VAL A 202 30.45 -0.14 14.49
CA VAL A 202 29.94 0.76 15.53
C VAL A 202 28.47 0.45 15.85
N LEU A 203 27.64 0.28 14.82
CA LEU A 203 26.21 -0.01 14.98
C LEU A 203 25.95 -1.42 15.52
N ALA A 204 26.78 -2.41 15.17
CA ALA A 204 26.67 -3.78 15.68
C ALA A 204 26.99 -3.87 17.19
N ALA A 205 27.70 -2.89 17.74
CA ALA A 205 28.00 -2.76 19.16
C ALA A 205 27.15 -1.70 19.87
N ASP A 206 26.08 -1.20 19.22
CA ASP A 206 25.21 -0.17 19.80
C ASP A 206 24.55 -0.69 21.09
N PRO A 207 24.50 0.13 22.16
CA PRO A 207 23.80 -0.26 23.38
C PRO A 207 22.27 -0.37 23.19
N VAL A 208 21.71 0.25 22.15
CA VAL A 208 20.28 0.18 21.85
C VAL A 208 20.01 -0.97 20.89
N VAL A 209 19.35 -2.00 21.40
CA VAL A 209 19.06 -3.24 20.65
C VAL A 209 18.29 -2.97 19.36
N ALA A 210 17.39 -1.98 19.32
CA ALA A 210 16.65 -1.62 18.11
C ALA A 210 17.59 -1.25 16.95
N VAL A 211 18.69 -0.53 17.22
CA VAL A 211 19.70 -0.18 16.21
C VAL A 211 20.41 -1.44 15.69
N VAL A 212 20.76 -2.37 16.58
CA VAL A 212 21.43 -3.64 16.20
C VAL A 212 20.49 -4.56 15.42
N ALA A 213 19.21 -4.62 15.82
CA ALA A 213 18.19 -5.38 15.13
C ALA A 213 17.90 -4.81 13.73
N GLU A 214 17.82 -3.49 13.60
CA GLU A 214 17.68 -2.84 12.29
C GLU A 214 18.90 -3.14 11.41
N LEU A 215 20.12 -3.02 11.94
CA LEU A 215 21.33 -3.42 11.21
C LEU A 215 21.29 -4.88 10.75
N ALA A 216 20.75 -5.78 11.58
CA ALA A 216 20.62 -7.20 11.26
C ALA A 216 19.66 -7.48 10.09
N LEU A 217 18.59 -6.67 9.93
CA LEU A 217 17.66 -6.79 8.80
C LEU A 217 18.34 -6.57 7.44
N TRP A 218 19.43 -5.81 7.43
CA TRP A 218 20.17 -5.42 6.22
C TRP A 218 21.61 -5.94 6.19
N ALA A 219 21.97 -6.79 7.15
CA ALA A 219 23.32 -7.32 7.29
C ALA A 219 23.73 -8.14 6.05
N ASP A 220 25.00 -7.99 5.66
CA ASP A 220 25.62 -8.90 4.71
C ASP A 220 25.95 -10.25 5.36
N ALA A 221 26.44 -11.21 4.56
CA ALA A 221 26.70 -12.57 5.02
C ALA A 221 27.70 -12.64 6.19
N ASP A 222 28.75 -11.82 6.18
CA ASP A 222 29.79 -11.84 7.20
C ASP A 222 29.27 -11.24 8.52
N LEU A 223 28.53 -10.13 8.44
CA LEU A 223 27.88 -9.53 9.60
C LEU A 223 26.77 -10.43 10.16
N ALA A 224 25.99 -11.09 9.30
CA ALA A 224 24.93 -12.01 9.72
C ALA A 224 25.48 -13.18 10.56
N VAL A 225 26.62 -13.77 10.18
CA VAL A 225 27.27 -14.83 10.98
C VAL A 225 27.65 -14.33 12.38
N ARG A 226 28.16 -13.10 12.49
CA ARG A 226 28.50 -12.51 13.80
C ARG A 226 27.25 -12.24 14.64
N LEU A 227 26.23 -11.61 14.04
CA LEU A 227 25.01 -11.23 14.74
C LEU A 227 24.14 -12.43 15.12
N ALA A 228 24.29 -13.59 14.46
CA ALA A 228 23.57 -14.82 14.84
C ALA A 228 23.92 -15.28 16.26
N GLN A 229 25.14 -14.97 16.73
CA GLN A 229 25.62 -15.29 18.07
C GLN A 229 25.18 -14.25 19.12
N HIS A 230 24.47 -13.20 18.73
CA HIS A 230 24.02 -12.15 19.63
C HIS A 230 23.07 -12.70 20.71
N LEU A 231 23.18 -12.23 21.95
CA LEU A 231 22.44 -12.79 23.10
C LEU A 231 20.97 -12.35 23.15
N HIS A 232 20.66 -11.23 22.49
CA HIS A 232 19.30 -10.71 22.39
C HIS A 232 18.52 -11.38 21.26
N ALA A 233 17.36 -11.96 21.59
CA ALA A 233 16.55 -12.72 20.64
C ALA A 233 16.02 -11.88 19.47
N GLU A 234 15.75 -10.58 19.66
CA GLU A 234 15.27 -9.71 18.56
C GLU A 234 16.29 -9.56 17.42
N VAL A 235 17.59 -9.54 17.73
CA VAL A 235 18.65 -9.44 16.71
C VAL A 235 18.67 -10.71 15.84
N ARG A 236 18.51 -11.88 16.47
CA ARG A 236 18.40 -13.17 15.75
C ARG A 236 17.12 -13.25 14.92
N SER A 237 16.03 -12.73 15.48
CA SER A 237 14.73 -12.63 14.84
C SER A 237 14.79 -11.72 13.61
N ALA A 238 15.52 -10.61 13.68
CA ALA A 238 15.78 -9.72 12.55
C ALA A 238 16.62 -10.41 11.45
N LEU A 239 17.68 -11.14 11.80
CA LEU A 239 18.43 -11.95 10.84
C LEU A 239 17.55 -12.97 10.12
N ALA A 240 16.60 -13.60 10.83
CA ALA A 240 15.68 -14.55 10.23
C ALA A 240 14.79 -13.89 9.14
N CYS A 241 14.42 -12.62 9.33
CA CYS A 241 13.68 -11.83 8.32
C CYS A 241 14.56 -11.35 7.16
N ASN A 242 15.87 -11.20 7.34
CA ASN A 242 16.75 -10.67 6.32
C ASN A 242 16.85 -11.65 5.13
N PRO A 243 16.42 -11.26 3.91
CA PRO A 243 16.42 -12.14 2.73
C PRO A 243 17.83 -12.49 2.23
N ALA A 244 18.86 -11.76 2.67
CA ALA A 244 20.26 -12.01 2.35
C ALA A 244 20.96 -12.92 3.37
N THR A 245 20.28 -13.32 4.47
CA THR A 245 20.88 -14.19 5.49
C THR A 245 21.28 -15.54 4.88
N PRO A 246 22.53 -15.99 5.08
CA PRO A 246 22.99 -17.26 4.51
C PRO A 246 22.16 -18.47 4.99
N PRO A 247 21.90 -19.47 4.13
CA PRO A 247 21.13 -20.67 4.51
C PRO A 247 21.68 -21.41 5.74
N GLN A 248 23.01 -21.40 5.91
CA GLN A 248 23.67 -22.02 7.07
C GLN A 248 23.35 -21.28 8.38
N VAL A 249 23.25 -19.95 8.33
CA VAL A 249 22.85 -19.14 9.50
C VAL A 249 21.38 -19.39 9.82
N LEU A 250 20.50 -19.42 8.80
CA LEU A 250 19.08 -19.74 8.98
C LEU A 250 18.88 -21.15 9.57
N ALA A 251 19.62 -22.15 9.10
CA ALA A 251 19.56 -23.50 9.66
C ALA A 251 19.95 -23.54 11.15
N VAL A 252 20.98 -22.79 11.53
CA VAL A 252 21.41 -22.64 12.93
C VAL A 252 20.36 -21.90 13.77
N LEU A 253 19.72 -20.85 13.23
CA LEU A 253 18.64 -20.12 13.90
C LEU A 253 17.39 -20.99 14.13
N VAL A 254 17.08 -21.89 13.19
CA VAL A 254 15.96 -22.84 13.31
C VAL A 254 16.25 -23.94 14.33
N THR A 255 17.44 -24.54 14.26
CA THR A 255 17.81 -25.71 15.08
C THR A 255 18.30 -25.33 16.48
N GLY A 256 18.79 -24.10 16.65
CA GLY A 256 19.49 -23.63 17.85
C GLY A 256 20.89 -24.23 18.03
N GLU A 257 21.36 -25.06 17.10
CA GLU A 257 22.62 -25.80 17.26
C GLU A 257 23.83 -24.84 17.19
N GLY A 258 24.62 -24.80 18.27
CA GLY A 258 25.83 -23.95 18.32
C GLY A 258 25.57 -22.47 18.61
N LEU A 259 24.33 -22.09 18.96
CA LEU A 259 24.02 -20.76 19.48
C LEU A 259 24.08 -20.74 21.00
N PRO A 260 24.53 -19.63 21.63
CA PRO A 260 24.31 -19.42 23.04
C PRO A 260 22.80 -19.30 23.30
N PRO A 261 22.33 -19.68 24.50
CA PRO A 261 20.94 -19.43 24.88
C PRO A 261 20.64 -17.93 24.75
N ALA A 262 19.41 -17.58 24.38
CA ALA A 262 18.98 -16.19 24.46
C ALA A 262 18.97 -15.77 25.92
N GLU A 263 19.53 -14.60 26.22
CA GLU A 263 19.60 -14.04 27.58
C GLU A 263 18.69 -12.81 27.74
N ALA A 264 18.20 -12.26 26.64
CA ALA A 264 17.33 -11.10 26.63
C ALA A 264 16.34 -11.12 25.44
N CYS A 265 15.20 -10.46 25.62
CA CYS A 265 14.21 -10.22 24.58
C CYS A 265 13.45 -8.93 24.89
N LEU A 266 12.70 -8.44 23.88
CA LEU A 266 11.92 -7.19 24.00
C LEU A 266 10.99 -7.15 25.23
N VAL A 267 10.54 -8.31 25.74
CA VAL A 267 9.65 -8.37 26.90
C VAL A 267 10.39 -8.15 28.21
N CYS A 268 11.47 -8.89 28.46
CA CYS A 268 12.19 -8.79 29.74
C CYS A 268 13.04 -7.52 29.85
N ASP A 269 13.27 -6.82 28.74
CA ASP A 269 13.95 -5.52 28.73
C ASP A 269 13.10 -4.42 29.40
N VAL A 270 11.78 -4.57 29.40
CA VAL A 270 10.84 -3.54 29.91
C VAL A 270 9.94 -4.02 31.03
N GLU A 271 9.72 -5.32 31.18
CA GLU A 271 8.78 -5.89 32.15
C GLU A 271 9.36 -7.08 32.91
N ASP A 272 8.93 -7.26 34.17
CA ASP A 272 9.29 -8.43 34.96
C ASP A 272 8.62 -9.70 34.39
N THR A 273 9.42 -10.75 34.19
CA THR A 273 8.92 -12.06 33.76
C THR A 273 8.43 -12.91 34.93
N PRO A 274 7.39 -13.74 34.77
CA PRO A 274 6.70 -14.07 33.52
C PRO A 274 5.63 -13.04 33.12
N LEU A 275 5.58 -12.69 31.84
CA LEU A 275 4.58 -11.78 31.25
C LEU A 275 3.96 -12.40 30.00
N VAL A 276 2.65 -12.23 29.86
CA VAL A 276 1.93 -12.31 28.58
C VAL A 276 1.27 -10.96 28.36
N HIS A 277 1.70 -10.24 27.34
CA HIS A 277 1.26 -8.89 27.05
C HIS A 277 -0.17 -8.90 26.48
N ASP A 278 -1.05 -8.10 27.09
CA ASP A 278 -2.42 -7.94 26.63
C ASP A 278 -2.43 -7.34 25.21
N PRO A 279 -3.05 -8.01 24.22
CA PRO A 279 -3.18 -7.45 22.87
C PRO A 279 -3.90 -6.09 22.81
N TYR A 280 -4.69 -5.76 23.84
CA TYR A 280 -5.43 -4.50 23.98
C TYR A 280 -4.90 -3.63 25.12
N CYS A 281 -3.58 -3.73 25.41
CA CYS A 281 -2.95 -2.96 26.47
C CYS A 281 -3.35 -1.47 26.38
N PRO A 282 -3.97 -0.89 27.43
CA PRO A 282 -4.43 0.49 27.38
C PRO A 282 -3.30 1.50 27.64
N ARG A 283 -2.08 1.03 27.89
CA ARG A 283 -0.92 1.87 28.18
C ARG A 283 -0.44 2.56 26.89
N PRO A 284 -0.52 3.90 26.80
CA PRO A 284 -0.15 4.62 25.59
C PRO A 284 1.35 4.60 25.31
N ASP A 285 2.18 4.31 26.32
CA ASP A 285 3.63 4.25 26.28
C ASP A 285 4.18 2.82 26.14
N CYS A 286 3.32 1.81 26.01
CA CYS A 286 3.77 0.44 25.88
C CYS A 286 4.32 0.15 24.48
N THR A 287 5.60 -0.20 24.40
CA THR A 287 6.31 -0.53 23.16
C THR A 287 6.27 -2.03 22.82
N LEU A 288 5.61 -2.85 23.65
CA LEU A 288 5.53 -4.29 23.43
C LEU A 288 4.51 -4.64 22.34
N PRO A 289 4.87 -5.53 21.40
CA PRO A 289 3.91 -6.05 20.43
C PRO A 289 2.70 -6.70 21.12
N PRO A 290 1.50 -6.61 20.52
CA PRO A 290 0.33 -7.35 20.99
C PRO A 290 0.62 -8.86 21.13
N GLY A 291 0.35 -9.43 22.31
CA GLY A 291 0.60 -10.84 22.58
C GLY A 291 2.07 -11.23 22.80
N ALA A 292 2.99 -10.26 22.89
CA ALA A 292 4.37 -10.53 23.28
C ALA A 292 4.43 -11.24 24.64
N ALA A 293 5.20 -12.31 24.74
CA ALA A 293 5.25 -13.12 25.95
C ALA A 293 6.67 -13.58 26.25
N CYS A 294 7.03 -13.56 27.52
CA CYS A 294 8.28 -14.12 28.02
C CYS A 294 8.04 -14.68 29.42
N ASP A 295 8.37 -15.95 29.62
CA ASP A 295 8.31 -16.64 30.91
C ASP A 295 9.68 -16.71 31.60
N GLY A 296 10.67 -15.98 31.08
CA GLY A 296 12.07 -16.02 31.51
C GLY A 296 12.91 -17.11 30.83
N SER A 297 12.29 -18.02 30.05
CA SER A 297 13.03 -19.00 29.22
C SER A 297 13.41 -18.46 27.84
N HIS A 298 12.76 -17.36 27.41
CA HIS A 298 12.83 -16.79 26.06
C HIS A 298 12.39 -17.72 24.92
N GLU A 299 11.85 -18.91 25.23
CA GLU A 299 11.42 -19.91 24.23
C GLU A 299 10.34 -19.35 23.27
N SER A 300 9.43 -18.51 23.78
CA SER A 300 8.43 -17.83 22.96
C SER A 300 9.08 -16.93 21.89
N THR A 301 10.18 -16.25 22.20
CA THR A 301 10.89 -15.40 21.24
C THR A 301 11.76 -16.21 20.29
N VAL A 302 12.32 -17.34 20.75
CA VAL A 302 12.98 -18.32 19.87
C VAL A 302 11.99 -18.86 18.83
N ARG A 303 10.76 -19.17 19.23
CA ARG A 303 9.69 -19.58 18.30
C ARG A 303 9.35 -18.52 17.26
N VAL A 304 9.40 -17.23 17.62
CA VAL A 304 9.23 -16.13 16.65
C VAL A 304 10.37 -16.14 15.63
N THR A 305 11.62 -16.34 16.09
CA THR A 305 12.80 -16.45 15.21
C THR A 305 12.65 -17.60 14.23
N VAL A 306 12.23 -18.79 14.70
CA VAL A 306 11.96 -19.96 13.85
C VAL A 306 10.92 -19.63 12.79
N SER A 307 9.81 -18.98 13.16
CA SER A 307 8.77 -18.67 12.18
C SER A 307 9.23 -17.69 11.11
N ARG A 308 9.94 -16.63 11.50
CA ARG A 308 10.55 -15.69 10.55
C ARG A 308 11.52 -16.42 9.60
N ALA A 309 12.27 -17.40 10.11
CA ALA A 309 13.14 -18.23 9.29
C ALA A 309 12.34 -19.15 8.35
N MET A 310 11.18 -19.68 8.75
CA MET A 310 10.33 -20.50 7.86
C MET A 310 9.84 -19.72 6.63
N GLU A 311 9.50 -18.44 6.83
CA GLU A 311 9.07 -17.52 5.77
C GLU A 311 10.24 -17.07 4.88
N ASN A 312 11.48 -17.20 5.35
CA ASN A 312 12.68 -16.87 4.57
C ASN A 312 12.92 -17.92 3.46
N PRO A 313 12.90 -17.53 2.17
CA PRO A 313 13.10 -18.47 1.06
C PRO A 313 14.49 -19.12 1.06
N ALA A 314 15.50 -18.50 1.68
CA ALA A 314 16.85 -19.05 1.77
C ALA A 314 16.99 -20.14 2.85
N THR A 315 15.99 -20.33 3.72
CA THR A 315 16.01 -21.38 4.74
C THR A 315 15.92 -22.75 4.08
N PRO A 316 16.86 -23.68 4.37
CA PRO A 316 16.80 -25.04 3.86
C PRO A 316 15.53 -25.77 4.32
N THR A 317 14.75 -26.34 3.40
CA THR A 317 13.49 -27.00 3.77
C THR A 317 13.70 -28.31 4.53
N ASP A 318 14.84 -28.98 4.39
CA ASP A 318 15.17 -30.21 5.13
C ASP A 318 15.18 -30.01 6.64
N VAL A 319 15.67 -28.87 7.14
CA VAL A 319 15.62 -28.54 8.58
C VAL A 319 14.20 -28.19 9.06
N LEU A 320 13.26 -27.92 8.14
CA LEU A 320 11.87 -27.58 8.46
C LEU A 320 10.92 -28.78 8.41
N LEU A 321 11.32 -29.92 7.86
CA LEU A 321 10.42 -31.07 7.67
C LEU A 321 9.82 -31.61 8.97
N GLY A 322 10.56 -31.52 10.08
CA GLY A 322 10.06 -31.90 11.41
C GLY A 322 8.87 -31.07 11.88
N TYR A 323 8.62 -29.91 11.27
CA TYR A 323 7.50 -29.04 11.63
C TYR A 323 6.15 -29.50 11.06
N ALA A 324 6.12 -30.49 10.15
CA ALA A 324 4.86 -30.99 9.57
C ALA A 324 3.89 -31.61 10.60
N ASP A 325 4.42 -32.10 11.73
CA ASP A 325 3.62 -32.64 12.85
C ASP A 325 3.69 -31.74 14.11
N HIS A 326 4.21 -30.52 13.97
CA HIS A 326 4.38 -29.60 15.09
C HIS A 326 3.02 -29.21 15.69
N PRO A 327 2.86 -29.10 17.02
CA PRO A 327 1.56 -28.81 17.65
C PRO A 327 0.95 -27.46 17.22
N SER A 328 1.78 -26.47 16.90
CA SER A 328 1.33 -25.17 16.40
C SER A 328 0.86 -25.26 14.95
N ALA A 329 -0.44 -25.08 14.71
CA ALA A 329 -1.03 -25.04 13.37
C ALA A 329 -0.47 -23.91 12.51
N TRP A 330 -0.07 -22.79 13.12
CA TRP A 330 0.55 -21.67 12.42
C TRP A 330 1.91 -22.05 11.80
N LEU A 331 2.76 -22.79 12.52
CA LEU A 331 4.04 -23.26 11.98
C LEU A 331 3.83 -24.33 10.88
N ARG A 332 2.80 -25.18 11.03
CA ARG A 332 2.41 -26.11 9.95
C ARG A 332 1.91 -25.38 8.70
N GLN A 333 1.17 -24.29 8.89
CA GLN A 333 0.72 -23.44 7.80
C GLN A 333 1.91 -22.77 7.09
N ALA A 334 2.84 -22.17 7.83
CA ALA A 334 4.05 -21.57 7.25
C ALA A 334 4.86 -22.59 6.43
N LEU A 335 4.97 -23.83 6.92
CA LEU A 335 5.59 -24.92 6.13
C LEU A 335 4.79 -25.23 4.86
N ALA A 336 3.46 -25.26 4.93
CA ALA A 336 2.59 -25.52 3.79
C ALA A 336 2.69 -24.48 2.67
N GLU A 337 3.09 -23.25 2.99
CA GLU A 337 3.23 -22.14 2.02
C GLU A 337 4.55 -22.21 1.23
N ARG A 338 5.52 -23.03 1.67
CA ARG A 338 6.85 -23.10 1.05
C ARG A 338 6.83 -23.68 -0.37
N PRO A 339 7.27 -22.94 -1.41
CA PRO A 339 7.25 -23.42 -2.79
C PRO A 339 8.11 -24.66 -3.08
N ASP A 340 9.10 -24.92 -2.22
CA ASP A 340 10.06 -26.03 -2.29
C ASP A 340 9.71 -27.19 -1.35
N LEU A 341 8.47 -27.23 -0.82
CA LEU A 341 7.97 -28.30 0.04
C LEU A 341 8.02 -29.68 -0.66
N PRO A 342 8.68 -30.70 -0.08
CA PRO A 342 8.66 -32.06 -0.60
C PRO A 342 7.25 -32.66 -0.62
N GLN A 343 6.97 -33.51 -1.62
CA GLN A 343 5.61 -34.05 -1.85
C GLN A 343 5.14 -34.93 -0.69
N GLU A 344 6.05 -35.64 -0.01
CA GLU A 344 5.71 -36.44 1.17
C GLU A 344 5.15 -35.57 2.31
N ALA A 345 5.74 -34.39 2.52
CA ALA A 345 5.24 -33.42 3.50
C ALA A 345 3.93 -32.77 3.02
N ALA A 346 3.80 -32.49 1.72
CA ALA A 346 2.56 -31.98 1.14
C ALA A 346 1.38 -32.95 1.34
N VAL A 347 1.56 -34.25 1.07
CA VAL A 347 0.54 -35.28 1.31
C VAL A 347 0.13 -35.31 2.78
N ARG A 348 1.10 -35.21 3.70
CA ARG A 348 0.83 -35.14 5.15
C ARG A 348 -0.03 -33.93 5.53
N LEU A 349 0.33 -32.75 5.01
CA LEU A 349 -0.37 -31.48 5.29
C LEU A 349 -1.73 -31.39 4.58
N ALA A 350 -1.95 -32.12 3.49
CA ALA A 350 -3.25 -32.20 2.82
C ALA A 350 -4.32 -32.89 3.69
N GLU A 351 -3.91 -33.67 4.68
CA GLU A 351 -4.79 -34.31 5.67
C GLU A 351 -4.83 -33.54 7.01
N ASP A 352 -4.23 -32.33 7.08
CA ASP A 352 -4.18 -31.56 8.32
C ASP A 352 -5.59 -31.28 8.85
N PRO A 353 -5.86 -31.42 10.16
CA PRO A 353 -7.18 -31.14 10.72
C PRO A 353 -7.62 -29.69 10.54
N VAL A 354 -6.69 -28.74 10.42
CA VAL A 354 -6.95 -27.31 10.34
C VAL A 354 -7.15 -26.87 8.88
N PRO A 355 -8.34 -26.34 8.50
CA PRO A 355 -8.59 -25.90 7.13
C PRO A 355 -7.65 -24.81 6.63
N GLY A 356 -7.13 -23.96 7.53
CA GLY A 356 -6.13 -22.94 7.19
C GLY A 356 -4.83 -23.53 6.63
N VAL A 357 -4.32 -24.62 7.23
CA VAL A 357 -3.12 -25.32 6.75
C VAL A 357 -3.36 -25.94 5.38
N ARG A 358 -4.51 -26.61 5.19
CA ARG A 358 -4.89 -27.19 3.89
C ARG A 358 -5.11 -26.12 2.82
N GLY A 359 -5.67 -24.98 3.20
CA GLY A 359 -5.89 -23.82 2.32
C GLY A 359 -4.59 -23.17 1.87
N ALA A 360 -3.62 -23.02 2.77
CA ALA A 360 -2.26 -22.58 2.45
C ALA A 360 -1.57 -23.55 1.48
N LEU A 361 -1.63 -24.85 1.76
CA LEU A 361 -1.11 -25.89 0.85
C LEU A 361 -1.78 -25.81 -0.54
N ALA A 362 -3.08 -25.56 -0.60
CA ALA A 362 -3.82 -25.47 -1.86
C ALA A 362 -3.32 -24.35 -2.79
N GLN A 363 -2.84 -23.25 -2.23
CA GLN A 363 -2.24 -22.14 -3.01
C GLN A 363 -0.77 -22.38 -3.38
N ASN A 364 -0.11 -23.35 -2.74
CA ASN A 364 1.31 -23.60 -2.94
C ASN A 364 1.61 -24.06 -4.38
N PRO A 365 2.44 -23.34 -5.17
CA PRO A 365 2.75 -23.72 -6.55
C PRO A 365 3.63 -24.99 -6.65
N GLY A 366 4.21 -25.46 -5.55
CA GLY A 366 5.09 -26.63 -5.49
C GLY A 366 4.38 -27.98 -5.40
N ILE A 367 3.09 -28.03 -5.04
CA ILE A 367 2.36 -29.30 -4.91
C ILE A 367 2.08 -29.95 -6.26
N ASP A 368 1.98 -31.27 -6.29
CA ASP A 368 1.67 -32.01 -7.51
C ASP A 368 0.16 -32.16 -7.78
N ALA A 369 -0.18 -32.68 -8.97
CA ALA A 369 -1.55 -32.89 -9.38
C ALA A 369 -2.30 -33.96 -8.58
N ALA A 370 -1.62 -34.83 -7.83
CA ALA A 370 -2.27 -35.80 -6.95
C ALA A 370 -2.77 -35.10 -5.68
N VAL A 371 -1.93 -34.28 -5.05
CA VAL A 371 -2.29 -33.46 -3.89
C VAL A 371 -3.39 -32.46 -4.27
N MET A 372 -3.30 -31.81 -5.44
CA MET A 372 -4.36 -30.92 -5.92
C MET A 372 -5.72 -31.61 -6.03
N ARG A 373 -5.77 -32.86 -6.51
CA ARG A 373 -7.03 -33.61 -6.59
C ARG A 373 -7.58 -33.99 -5.22
N MET A 374 -6.71 -34.27 -4.24
CA MET A 374 -7.14 -34.46 -2.84
C MET A 374 -7.81 -33.18 -2.32
N LEU A 375 -7.20 -32.02 -2.56
CA LEU A 375 -7.69 -30.72 -2.10
C LEU A 375 -8.94 -30.24 -2.88
N ALA A 376 -9.11 -30.65 -4.14
CA ALA A 376 -10.34 -30.39 -4.89
C ALA A 376 -11.56 -31.08 -4.25
N ALA A 377 -11.35 -32.28 -3.69
CA ALA A 377 -12.35 -33.03 -2.94
C ALA A 377 -12.49 -32.58 -1.46
N ASP A 378 -11.81 -31.51 -1.03
CA ASP A 378 -11.90 -31.00 0.34
C ASP A 378 -13.32 -30.54 0.68
N ARG A 379 -13.69 -30.62 1.96
CA ARG A 379 -14.99 -30.16 2.46
C ARG A 379 -15.05 -28.64 2.65
N GLY A 380 -13.90 -27.98 2.74
CA GLY A 380 -13.78 -26.54 2.92
C GLY A 380 -13.83 -25.79 1.59
N HIS A 381 -14.91 -25.03 1.37
CA HIS A 381 -15.02 -24.17 0.18
C HIS A 381 -13.90 -23.12 0.07
N ASP A 382 -13.28 -22.73 1.19
CA ASP A 382 -12.11 -21.84 1.15
C ASP A 382 -10.90 -22.55 0.56
N VAL A 383 -10.62 -23.79 0.97
CA VAL A 383 -9.53 -24.63 0.42
C VAL A 383 -9.71 -24.82 -1.09
N GLN A 384 -10.92 -25.16 -1.53
CA GLN A 384 -11.27 -25.31 -2.95
C GLN A 384 -11.07 -24.01 -3.74
N ARG A 385 -11.48 -22.87 -3.16
CA ARG A 385 -11.28 -21.55 -3.79
C ARG A 385 -9.79 -21.24 -3.91
N ARG A 386 -9.03 -21.44 -2.83
CA ARG A 386 -7.57 -21.26 -2.79
C ARG A 386 -6.87 -22.13 -3.83
N LEU A 387 -7.30 -23.39 -4.00
CA LEU A 387 -6.81 -24.28 -5.06
C LEU A 387 -7.08 -23.75 -6.48
N ALA A 388 -8.25 -23.16 -6.73
CA ALA A 388 -8.56 -22.57 -8.02
C ALA A 388 -7.64 -21.38 -8.38
N HIS A 389 -7.07 -20.71 -7.36
CA HIS A 389 -6.07 -19.65 -7.53
C HIS A 389 -4.63 -20.18 -7.68
N ASN A 390 -4.40 -21.50 -7.56
CA ASN A 390 -3.09 -22.09 -7.76
C ASN A 390 -2.66 -21.96 -9.25
N PRO A 391 -1.48 -21.41 -9.57
CA PRO A 391 -1.04 -21.22 -10.94
C PRO A 391 -0.84 -22.51 -11.74
N ARG A 392 -0.71 -23.66 -11.07
CA ARG A 392 -0.43 -24.96 -11.69
C ARG A 392 -1.61 -25.93 -11.63
N VAL A 393 -2.79 -25.49 -11.18
CA VAL A 393 -3.98 -26.36 -11.15
C VAL A 393 -4.29 -26.92 -12.55
N PRO A 394 -4.53 -28.24 -12.70
CA PRO A 394 -4.98 -28.82 -13.97
C PRO A 394 -6.30 -28.21 -14.45
N LEU A 395 -6.48 -28.04 -15.76
CA LEU A 395 -7.67 -27.39 -16.32
C LEU A 395 -8.96 -28.18 -16.07
N ASP A 396 -8.88 -29.51 -16.03
CA ASP A 396 -9.98 -30.39 -15.65
C ASP A 396 -10.41 -30.16 -14.20
N VAL A 397 -9.45 -30.05 -13.28
CA VAL A 397 -9.70 -29.74 -11.87
C VAL A 397 -10.26 -28.32 -11.73
N LEU A 398 -9.73 -27.34 -12.46
CA LEU A 398 -10.25 -25.98 -12.44
C LEU A 398 -11.69 -25.91 -12.97
N ALA A 399 -12.02 -26.68 -14.01
CA ALA A 399 -13.38 -26.75 -14.54
C ALA A 399 -14.36 -27.34 -13.52
N GLU A 400 -13.95 -28.37 -12.76
CA GLU A 400 -14.73 -28.90 -11.64
C GLU A 400 -14.95 -27.85 -10.54
N LEU A 401 -13.88 -27.16 -10.14
CA LEU A 401 -13.93 -26.11 -9.12
C LEU A 401 -14.84 -24.95 -9.56
N ALA A 402 -14.77 -24.51 -10.81
CA ALA A 402 -15.60 -23.43 -11.33
C ALA A 402 -17.10 -23.71 -11.23
N VAL A 403 -17.50 -24.98 -11.25
CA VAL A 403 -18.91 -25.40 -11.08
C VAL A 403 -19.31 -25.45 -9.61
N CYS A 404 -18.44 -25.96 -8.73
CA CYS A 404 -18.81 -26.28 -7.35
C CYS A 404 -18.49 -25.16 -6.34
N CYS A 405 -17.58 -24.25 -6.67
CA CYS A 405 -17.15 -23.18 -5.77
C CYS A 405 -17.29 -21.78 -6.41
N ARG A 406 -17.63 -20.79 -5.58
CA ARG A 406 -17.62 -19.39 -6.01
C ARG A 406 -16.19 -18.87 -5.94
N ILE A 407 -15.53 -18.81 -7.09
CA ILE A 407 -14.15 -18.32 -7.21
C ILE A 407 -14.10 -16.79 -7.15
N GLY A 408 -14.93 -16.12 -7.95
CA GLY A 408 -14.94 -14.65 -8.07
C GLY A 408 -14.53 -14.20 -9.48
N PRO A 409 -14.60 -12.88 -9.77
CA PRO A 409 -14.35 -12.32 -11.11
C PRO A 409 -12.87 -11.97 -11.36
N THR A 410 -11.92 -12.65 -10.70
CA THR A 410 -10.48 -12.37 -10.83
C THR A 410 -9.89 -13.23 -11.92
N LEU A 411 -8.99 -12.68 -12.74
CA LEU A 411 -8.20 -13.47 -13.69
C LEU A 411 -7.32 -14.45 -12.90
N LEU A 412 -7.60 -15.74 -13.04
CA LEU A 412 -6.87 -16.78 -12.33
C LEU A 412 -5.48 -16.97 -12.93
N PRO A 413 -4.43 -17.18 -12.10
CA PRO A 413 -3.06 -17.36 -12.59
C PRO A 413 -2.93 -18.48 -13.62
N ARG A 414 -3.65 -19.60 -13.44
CA ARG A 414 -3.65 -20.71 -14.40
C ARG A 414 -4.26 -20.36 -15.76
N ILE A 415 -5.30 -19.53 -15.78
CA ILE A 415 -5.95 -19.05 -17.01
C ILE A 415 -5.08 -18.01 -17.71
N ALA A 416 -4.42 -17.14 -16.94
CA ALA A 416 -3.45 -16.18 -17.47
C ALA A 416 -2.28 -16.87 -18.19
N ALA A 417 -1.80 -17.99 -17.65
CA ALA A 417 -0.69 -18.77 -18.21
C ALA A 417 -1.10 -19.76 -19.33
N ALA A 418 -2.38 -19.84 -19.70
CA ALA A 418 -2.87 -20.84 -20.65
C ALA A 418 -2.29 -20.67 -22.07
N ALA A 419 -1.82 -21.78 -22.64
CA ALA A 419 -1.25 -21.83 -23.99
C ALA A 419 -2.34 -21.66 -25.08
N PRO A 420 -1.99 -21.26 -26.32
CA PRO A 420 -2.99 -21.01 -27.38
C PRO A 420 -4.02 -22.13 -27.62
N ASP A 421 -3.58 -23.38 -27.61
CA ASP A 421 -4.48 -24.54 -27.79
C ASP A 421 -5.42 -24.71 -26.59
N GLU A 422 -4.93 -24.46 -25.37
CA GLU A 422 -5.74 -24.48 -24.14
C GLU A 422 -6.77 -23.34 -24.13
N ILE A 423 -6.42 -22.14 -24.63
CA ILE A 423 -7.38 -21.03 -24.77
C ILE A 423 -8.54 -21.45 -25.67
N ALA A 424 -8.25 -22.11 -26.80
CA ALA A 424 -9.28 -22.59 -27.71
C ALA A 424 -10.17 -23.67 -27.06
N GLU A 425 -9.57 -24.59 -26.30
CA GLU A 425 -10.31 -25.59 -25.51
C GLU A 425 -11.23 -24.93 -24.47
N LEU A 426 -10.69 -23.98 -23.68
CA LEU A 426 -11.42 -23.25 -22.65
C LEU A 426 -12.57 -22.43 -23.24
N ALA A 427 -12.36 -21.78 -24.39
CA ALA A 427 -13.40 -21.04 -25.10
C ALA A 427 -14.53 -21.94 -25.61
N GLY A 428 -14.21 -23.18 -25.97
CA GLY A 428 -15.17 -24.21 -26.38
C GLY A 428 -15.81 -24.98 -25.23
N SER A 429 -15.42 -24.72 -23.98
CA SER A 429 -15.91 -25.47 -22.81
C SER A 429 -17.44 -25.40 -22.72
N PRO A 430 -18.13 -26.51 -22.42
CA PRO A 430 -19.57 -26.50 -22.19
C PRO A 430 -19.95 -25.73 -20.91
N VAL A 431 -19.01 -25.54 -19.99
CA VAL A 431 -19.20 -24.87 -18.70
C VAL A 431 -19.09 -23.35 -18.87
N PRO A 432 -20.19 -22.58 -18.71
CA PRO A 432 -20.15 -21.12 -18.85
C PRO A 432 -19.19 -20.44 -17.88
N GLU A 433 -19.03 -20.97 -16.67
CA GLU A 433 -18.11 -20.46 -15.67
C GLU A 433 -16.66 -20.51 -16.15
N VAL A 434 -16.25 -21.55 -16.90
CA VAL A 434 -14.91 -21.65 -17.48
C VAL A 434 -14.71 -20.59 -18.58
N ARG A 435 -15.71 -20.41 -19.45
CA ARG A 435 -15.66 -19.36 -20.50
C ARG A 435 -15.63 -17.95 -19.90
N MET A 436 -16.34 -17.75 -18.78
CA MET A 436 -16.32 -16.50 -18.01
C MET A 436 -14.94 -16.23 -17.41
N LEU A 437 -14.28 -17.24 -16.83
CA LEU A 437 -12.91 -17.12 -16.35
C LEU A 437 -11.94 -16.76 -17.47
N LEU A 438 -12.08 -17.39 -18.65
CA LEU A 438 -11.28 -17.05 -19.83
C LEU A 438 -11.51 -15.61 -20.31
N ALA A 439 -12.74 -15.12 -20.26
CA ALA A 439 -13.11 -13.77 -20.70
C ALA A 439 -12.48 -12.64 -19.86
N GLU A 440 -11.90 -12.95 -18.70
CA GLU A 440 -11.12 -11.98 -17.91
C GLU A 440 -9.73 -11.69 -18.50
N ARG A 441 -9.21 -12.56 -19.39
CA ARG A 441 -7.97 -12.28 -20.14
C ARG A 441 -8.18 -11.11 -21.10
N ARG A 442 -7.18 -10.24 -21.25
CA ARG A 442 -7.25 -9.02 -22.09
C ARG A 442 -6.42 -9.10 -23.38
N ASP A 443 -5.78 -10.22 -23.61
CA ASP A 443 -4.87 -10.54 -24.72
C ASP A 443 -5.39 -11.74 -25.54
N LEU A 444 -6.71 -11.99 -25.54
CA LEU A 444 -7.29 -13.10 -26.31
C LEU A 444 -7.14 -12.85 -27.82
N PRO A 445 -6.92 -13.90 -28.63
CA PRO A 445 -6.99 -13.81 -30.08
C PRO A 445 -8.36 -13.27 -30.54
N ASP A 446 -8.38 -12.44 -31.58
CA ASP A 446 -9.59 -11.77 -32.09
C ASP A 446 -10.75 -12.74 -32.31
N VAL A 447 -10.48 -13.91 -32.89
CA VAL A 447 -11.49 -14.95 -33.17
C VAL A 447 -12.15 -15.44 -31.90
N ILE A 448 -11.38 -15.64 -30.82
CA ILE A 448 -11.89 -16.13 -29.53
C ILE A 448 -12.61 -15.02 -28.79
N ARG A 449 -12.02 -13.81 -28.71
CA ARG A 449 -12.67 -12.63 -28.13
C ARG A 449 -14.02 -12.37 -28.77
N ASP A 450 -14.08 -12.36 -30.09
CA ASP A 450 -15.29 -12.08 -30.85
C ASP A 450 -16.34 -13.19 -30.69
N ALA A 451 -15.93 -14.46 -30.55
CA ALA A 451 -16.82 -15.56 -30.24
C ALA A 451 -17.43 -15.43 -28.82
N LEU A 452 -16.62 -15.08 -27.82
CA LEU A 452 -17.09 -14.83 -26.44
C LEU A 452 -18.00 -13.59 -26.36
N ALA A 453 -17.80 -12.59 -27.22
CA ALA A 453 -18.67 -11.42 -27.33
C ALA A 453 -20.06 -11.74 -27.92
N GLU A 454 -20.26 -12.94 -28.46
CA GLU A 454 -21.55 -13.47 -28.90
C GLU A 454 -22.05 -14.62 -28.01
N ASP A 455 -21.42 -14.86 -26.86
CA ASP A 455 -21.84 -15.92 -25.92
C ASP A 455 -23.31 -15.73 -25.50
N ARG A 456 -23.95 -16.84 -25.18
CA ARG A 456 -25.36 -16.86 -24.75
C ARG A 456 -25.50 -16.48 -23.27
N ASP A 457 -24.44 -16.69 -22.49
CA ASP A 457 -24.43 -16.42 -21.07
C ASP A 457 -24.08 -14.93 -20.80
N ALA A 458 -24.97 -14.27 -20.06
CA ALA A 458 -24.82 -12.85 -19.73
C ALA A 458 -23.57 -12.55 -18.88
N LYS A 459 -23.12 -13.51 -18.06
CA LYS A 459 -21.92 -13.34 -17.23
C LYS A 459 -20.65 -13.39 -18.07
N VAL A 460 -20.59 -14.30 -19.05
CA VAL A 460 -19.47 -14.36 -20.02
C VAL A 460 -19.37 -13.03 -20.77
N LEU A 461 -20.50 -12.52 -21.25
CA LEU A 461 -20.56 -11.23 -21.93
C LEU A 461 -20.16 -10.06 -21.02
N LYS A 462 -20.59 -10.08 -19.76
CA LYS A 462 -20.18 -9.07 -18.79
C LYS A 462 -18.66 -9.08 -18.58
N SER A 463 -18.02 -10.24 -18.50
CA SER A 463 -16.56 -10.37 -18.35
C SER A 463 -15.80 -9.91 -19.59
N ILE A 464 -16.25 -10.29 -20.79
CA ILE A 464 -15.58 -9.93 -22.05
C ILE A 464 -15.81 -8.46 -22.45
N ALA A 465 -16.87 -7.80 -21.98
CA ALA A 465 -17.23 -6.44 -22.38
C ALA A 465 -16.11 -5.41 -22.20
N GLY A 466 -15.24 -5.60 -21.20
CA GLY A 466 -14.06 -4.76 -20.95
C GLY A 466 -12.84 -5.05 -21.83
N HIS A 467 -12.89 -6.03 -22.74
CA HIS A 467 -11.74 -6.48 -23.52
C HIS A 467 -11.38 -5.48 -24.65
N PRO A 468 -10.10 -5.14 -24.85
CA PRO A 468 -9.66 -4.28 -25.95
C PRO A 468 -9.89 -4.92 -27.35
N GLY A 469 -10.03 -4.09 -28.38
CA GLY A 469 -10.28 -4.52 -29.76
C GLY A 469 -11.71 -4.99 -30.05
N LEU A 470 -12.65 -4.91 -29.10
CA LEU A 470 -14.06 -5.17 -29.38
C LEU A 470 -14.65 -4.10 -30.30
N ALA A 471 -15.18 -4.52 -31.45
CA ALA A 471 -15.81 -3.61 -32.40
C ALA A 471 -17.00 -2.84 -31.77
N PRO A 472 -17.17 -1.54 -32.06
CA PRO A 472 -18.28 -0.73 -31.56
C PRO A 472 -19.69 -1.29 -31.81
N SER A 473 -19.87 -2.06 -32.87
CA SER A 473 -21.15 -2.73 -33.18
C SER A 473 -21.45 -3.85 -32.18
N ARG A 474 -20.42 -4.58 -31.72
CA ARG A 474 -20.58 -5.64 -30.72
C ARG A 474 -20.91 -5.08 -29.35
N LEU A 475 -20.17 -4.05 -28.91
CA LEU A 475 -20.47 -3.35 -27.66
C LEU A 475 -21.93 -2.84 -27.63
N ARG A 476 -22.42 -2.29 -28.75
CA ARG A 476 -23.83 -1.89 -28.90
C ARG A 476 -24.76 -3.09 -28.79
N SER A 477 -24.50 -4.17 -29.53
CA SER A 477 -25.33 -5.39 -29.48
C SER A 477 -25.41 -6.01 -28.08
N MET A 478 -24.30 -6.00 -27.32
CA MET A 478 -24.28 -6.47 -25.94
C MET A 478 -25.21 -5.64 -25.04
N VAL A 479 -25.17 -4.31 -25.16
CA VAL A 479 -26.05 -3.39 -24.42
C VAL A 479 -27.51 -3.56 -24.85
N GLU A 480 -27.78 -3.76 -26.13
CA GLU A 480 -29.13 -4.03 -26.63
C GLU A 480 -29.69 -5.35 -26.08
N ARG A 481 -28.86 -6.39 -25.96
CA ARG A 481 -29.29 -7.73 -25.52
C ARG A 481 -29.43 -7.86 -24.00
N TYR A 482 -28.54 -7.25 -23.22
CA TYR A 482 -28.48 -7.44 -21.75
C TYR A 482 -28.52 -6.14 -20.92
N GLY A 483 -28.55 -4.98 -21.57
CA GLY A 483 -28.82 -3.68 -20.97
C GLY A 483 -27.96 -3.39 -19.73
N PRO A 484 -28.57 -3.14 -18.56
CA PRO A 484 -27.86 -2.77 -17.33
C PRO A 484 -26.81 -3.80 -16.85
N GLN A 485 -26.93 -5.08 -17.23
CA GLN A 485 -26.03 -6.13 -16.74
C GLN A 485 -24.60 -5.97 -17.27
N VAL A 486 -24.45 -5.45 -18.50
CA VAL A 486 -23.16 -5.27 -19.18
C VAL A 486 -22.74 -3.80 -19.27
N ALA A 487 -23.66 -2.85 -19.09
CA ALA A 487 -23.43 -1.41 -19.26
C ALA A 487 -22.19 -0.89 -18.53
N ALA A 488 -21.93 -1.36 -17.31
CA ALA A 488 -20.77 -0.92 -16.53
C ALA A 488 -19.43 -1.39 -17.13
N MET A 489 -19.38 -2.61 -17.67
CA MET A 489 -18.16 -3.17 -18.25
C MET A 489 -17.94 -2.66 -19.67
N VAL A 490 -19.01 -2.39 -20.42
CA VAL A 490 -18.93 -1.66 -21.69
C VAL A 490 -18.39 -0.24 -21.44
N ALA A 491 -18.93 0.49 -20.46
CA ALA A 491 -18.41 1.82 -20.11
C ALA A 491 -16.95 1.80 -19.62
N ALA A 492 -16.48 0.69 -19.03
CA ALA A 492 -15.09 0.54 -18.58
C ALA A 492 -14.13 0.17 -19.72
N ASN A 493 -14.63 -0.28 -20.86
CA ASN A 493 -13.81 -0.59 -22.02
C ASN A 493 -13.28 0.71 -22.65
N ARG A 494 -11.95 0.90 -22.63
CA ARG A 494 -11.25 2.10 -23.11
C ARG A 494 -11.54 2.49 -24.57
N GLU A 495 -11.97 1.54 -25.39
CA GLU A 495 -12.29 1.74 -26.80
C GLU A 495 -13.78 2.05 -27.03
N THR A 496 -14.59 2.13 -25.97
CA THR A 496 -16.01 2.45 -26.10
C THR A 496 -16.19 3.85 -26.68
N PRO A 497 -16.88 3.98 -27.84
CA PRO A 497 -17.04 5.26 -28.48
C PRO A 497 -17.84 6.24 -27.62
N SER A 498 -17.48 7.51 -27.70
CA SER A 498 -18.16 8.64 -27.04
C SER A 498 -19.68 8.60 -27.16
N GLY A 499 -20.22 8.38 -28.37
CA GLY A 499 -21.67 8.30 -28.59
C GLY A 499 -22.36 7.14 -27.86
N LEU A 500 -21.66 6.01 -27.64
CA LEU A 500 -22.18 4.92 -26.81
C LEU A 500 -22.10 5.27 -25.32
N LEU A 501 -21.04 5.94 -24.87
CA LEU A 501 -20.94 6.44 -23.48
C LEU A 501 -22.06 7.43 -23.17
N GLU A 502 -22.38 8.36 -24.08
CA GLU A 502 -23.51 9.27 -23.95
C GLU A 502 -24.84 8.51 -23.87
N THR A 503 -25.03 7.52 -24.74
CA THR A 503 -26.24 6.67 -24.72
C THR A 503 -26.37 5.94 -23.38
N LEU A 504 -25.26 5.42 -22.83
CA LEU A 504 -25.22 4.76 -21.52
C LEU A 504 -25.50 5.73 -20.37
N ALA A 505 -24.98 6.95 -20.43
CA ALA A 505 -25.21 7.98 -19.42
C ALA A 505 -26.69 8.42 -19.37
N LEU A 506 -27.34 8.48 -20.53
CA LEU A 506 -28.74 8.90 -20.68
C LEU A 506 -29.76 7.77 -20.43
N GLN A 507 -29.33 6.56 -20.10
CA GLN A 507 -30.24 5.46 -19.76
C GLN A 507 -31.06 5.79 -18.50
N ASN A 508 -32.32 5.34 -18.47
CA ASN A 508 -33.22 5.61 -17.35
C ASN A 508 -33.77 4.30 -16.74
N PRO A 509 -33.42 3.96 -15.48
CA PRO A 509 -32.46 4.65 -14.60
C PRO A 509 -31.00 4.39 -15.02
N PRO A 510 -30.09 5.33 -14.78
CA PRO A 510 -28.68 5.16 -15.14
C PRO A 510 -27.99 4.18 -14.18
N SER A 511 -27.13 3.32 -14.73
CA SER A 511 -26.30 2.42 -13.92
C SER A 511 -25.20 3.23 -13.22
N ARG A 512 -25.29 3.36 -11.88
CA ARG A 512 -24.24 4.05 -11.08
C ARG A 512 -22.83 3.53 -11.36
N LYS A 513 -22.69 2.22 -11.57
CA LYS A 513 -21.40 1.60 -11.92
C LYS A 513 -20.92 2.02 -13.31
N ALA A 514 -21.82 2.13 -14.28
CA ALA A 514 -21.48 2.62 -15.62
C ALA A 514 -21.11 4.10 -15.59
N LEU A 515 -21.87 4.92 -14.87
CA LEU A 515 -21.57 6.33 -14.70
C LEU A 515 -20.17 6.57 -14.08
N LYS A 516 -19.79 5.78 -13.07
CA LYS A 516 -18.44 5.82 -12.50
C LYS A 516 -17.35 5.46 -13.53
N ALA A 517 -17.60 4.44 -14.35
CA ALA A 517 -16.68 4.07 -15.42
C ALA A 517 -16.56 5.18 -16.48
N ILE A 518 -17.67 5.80 -16.89
CA ILE A 518 -17.71 6.92 -17.85
C ILE A 518 -16.89 8.10 -17.33
N ALA A 519 -17.00 8.47 -16.05
CA ALA A 519 -16.29 9.61 -15.49
C ALA A 519 -14.76 9.47 -15.48
N CYS A 520 -14.26 8.24 -15.55
CA CYS A 520 -12.83 7.94 -15.63
C CYS A 520 -12.41 7.56 -17.08
N HIS A 521 -13.31 7.70 -18.06
CA HIS A 521 -13.11 7.18 -19.41
C HIS A 521 -12.49 8.25 -20.34
N PRO A 522 -11.37 7.97 -21.03
CA PRO A 522 -10.66 8.98 -21.82
C PRO A 522 -11.46 9.56 -22.99
N GLN A 523 -12.44 8.81 -23.52
CA GLN A 523 -13.34 9.26 -24.59
C GLN A 523 -14.68 9.82 -24.07
N ALA A 524 -14.83 10.04 -22.76
CA ALA A 524 -16.04 10.66 -22.21
C ALA A 524 -16.20 12.08 -22.74
N THR A 525 -17.45 12.45 -23.05
CA THR A 525 -17.77 13.80 -23.52
C THR A 525 -18.24 14.68 -22.37
N GLY A 526 -18.11 16.00 -22.53
CA GLY A 526 -18.66 16.96 -21.57
C GLY A 526 -20.15 16.70 -21.29
N THR A 527 -20.95 16.40 -22.32
CA THR A 527 -22.37 16.06 -22.17
C THR A 527 -22.60 14.85 -21.26
N ALA A 528 -21.84 13.77 -21.44
CA ALA A 528 -21.95 12.59 -20.60
C ALA A 528 -21.54 12.89 -19.14
N LEU A 529 -20.49 13.71 -18.95
CA LEU A 529 -20.01 14.11 -17.63
C LEU A 529 -20.98 15.04 -16.90
N LEU A 530 -21.70 15.91 -17.61
CA LEU A 530 -22.70 16.80 -17.01
C LEU A 530 -23.84 16.04 -16.33
N VAL A 531 -24.26 14.89 -16.90
CA VAL A 531 -25.25 14.01 -16.27
C VAL A 531 -24.74 13.46 -14.93
N TYR A 532 -23.42 13.32 -14.78
CA TYR A 532 -22.77 12.72 -13.61
C TYR A 532 -22.55 13.69 -12.45
N LEU A 533 -22.48 15.00 -12.70
CA LEU A 533 -22.29 16.01 -11.63
C LEU A 533 -23.41 16.00 -10.58
N GLY A 534 -24.58 15.46 -10.93
CA GLY A 534 -25.70 15.25 -10.01
C GLY A 534 -25.49 14.15 -8.96
N ASP A 535 -24.51 13.26 -9.13
CA ASP A 535 -24.14 12.24 -8.13
C ASP A 535 -22.94 12.71 -7.29
N ALA A 536 -23.14 12.86 -5.98
CA ALA A 536 -22.13 13.43 -5.08
C ALA A 536 -20.85 12.58 -4.98
N LYS A 537 -20.95 11.23 -4.97
CA LYS A 537 -19.76 10.35 -4.82
C LYS A 537 -18.89 10.28 -6.08
N ALA A 538 -19.39 10.89 -7.11
CA ALA A 538 -19.13 10.66 -8.50
C ALA A 538 -18.49 11.92 -9.07
N ARG A 539 -19.11 13.06 -8.74
CA ARG A 539 -18.71 14.43 -9.05
C ARG A 539 -17.20 14.67 -9.08
N ARG A 540 -16.45 14.24 -8.06
CA ARG A 540 -14.98 14.42 -7.99
C ARG A 540 -14.24 13.89 -9.22
N HIS A 541 -14.62 12.71 -9.74
CA HIS A 541 -13.95 12.10 -10.89
C HIS A 541 -14.26 12.87 -12.19
N ALA A 542 -15.49 13.37 -12.35
CA ALA A 542 -15.82 14.21 -13.49
C ALA A 542 -15.17 15.60 -13.38
N ALA A 543 -15.05 16.15 -12.17
CA ALA A 543 -14.46 17.46 -11.91
C ALA A 543 -13.00 17.56 -12.38
N GLY A 544 -12.22 16.49 -12.23
CA GLY A 544 -10.84 16.40 -12.73
C GLY A 544 -10.70 15.98 -14.20
N HIS A 545 -11.80 15.68 -14.92
CA HIS A 545 -11.72 15.13 -16.26
C HIS A 545 -11.43 16.22 -17.33
N PRO A 546 -10.45 16.03 -18.25
CA PRO A 546 -10.06 17.05 -19.23
C PRO A 546 -11.17 17.48 -20.20
N ALA A 547 -12.13 16.59 -20.48
CA ALA A 547 -13.26 16.87 -21.36
C ALA A 547 -14.39 17.68 -20.70
N LEU A 548 -14.29 18.03 -19.42
CA LEU A 548 -15.28 18.88 -18.76
C LEU A 548 -15.17 20.33 -19.28
N PRO A 549 -16.29 21.00 -19.60
CA PRO A 549 -16.23 22.37 -20.10
C PRO A 549 -15.58 23.33 -19.08
N PRO A 550 -14.68 24.25 -19.50
CA PRO A 550 -14.00 25.18 -18.59
C PRO A 550 -14.94 25.97 -17.68
N ASP A 551 -16.05 26.47 -18.22
CA ASP A 551 -17.05 27.21 -17.42
C ASP A 551 -17.65 26.35 -16.30
N THR A 552 -17.77 25.03 -16.51
CA THR A 552 -18.25 24.10 -15.49
C THR A 552 -17.18 23.83 -14.43
N ILE A 553 -15.91 23.69 -14.84
CA ILE A 553 -14.78 23.56 -13.91
C ILE A 553 -14.74 24.78 -12.98
N VAL A 554 -14.88 25.99 -13.53
CA VAL A 554 -14.89 27.24 -12.74
C VAL A 554 -16.01 27.26 -11.71
N VAL A 555 -17.21 26.77 -12.05
CA VAL A 555 -18.32 26.65 -11.10
C VAL A 555 -17.99 25.63 -10.00
N LEU A 556 -17.33 24.53 -10.32
CA LEU A 556 -16.98 23.47 -9.37
C LEU A 556 -15.89 23.88 -8.38
N LEU A 557 -15.09 24.92 -8.66
CA LEU A 557 -14.16 25.48 -7.67
C LEU A 557 -14.86 26.00 -6.41
N ALA A 558 -16.14 26.36 -6.53
CA ALA A 558 -16.98 26.78 -5.41
C ALA A 558 -17.95 25.68 -4.94
N ASP A 559 -17.74 24.42 -5.34
CA ASP A 559 -18.59 23.31 -4.94
C ASP A 559 -18.52 23.09 -3.42
N PRO A 560 -19.66 22.86 -2.73
CA PRO A 560 -19.66 22.56 -1.31
C PRO A 560 -18.97 21.22 -0.96
N ASP A 561 -18.78 20.34 -1.95
CA ASP A 561 -17.98 19.12 -1.82
C ASP A 561 -16.50 19.42 -2.08
N ARG A 562 -15.70 19.29 -1.01
CA ARG A 562 -14.29 19.66 -0.98
C ARG A 562 -13.46 18.86 -1.98
N GLU A 563 -13.71 17.55 -2.07
CA GLU A 563 -13.00 16.67 -3.01
C GLU A 563 -13.30 17.03 -4.47
N ALA A 564 -14.50 17.52 -4.75
CA ALA A 564 -14.88 17.98 -6.09
C ALA A 564 -14.22 19.32 -6.44
N ALA A 565 -14.15 20.26 -5.50
CA ALA A 565 -13.45 21.54 -5.68
C ALA A 565 -11.94 21.34 -5.88
N GLU A 566 -11.31 20.49 -5.07
CA GLU A 566 -9.91 20.09 -5.22
C GLU A 566 -9.66 19.41 -6.58
N SER A 567 -10.51 18.46 -6.97
CA SER A 567 -10.38 17.79 -8.28
C SER A 567 -10.59 18.75 -9.45
N ALA A 568 -11.47 19.75 -9.31
CA ALA A 568 -11.64 20.81 -10.31
C ALA A 568 -10.39 21.70 -10.42
N ALA A 569 -9.75 22.00 -9.29
CA ALA A 569 -8.49 22.74 -9.26
C ALA A 569 -7.32 21.96 -9.87
N ALA A 570 -7.30 20.63 -9.72
CA ALA A 570 -6.35 19.73 -10.35
C ALA A 570 -6.62 19.48 -11.85
N ASN A 571 -7.74 19.95 -12.40
CA ASN A 571 -8.12 19.67 -13.78
C ASN A 571 -7.16 20.36 -14.78
N PRO A 572 -6.56 19.63 -15.74
CA PRO A 572 -5.63 20.20 -16.72
C PRO A 572 -6.27 21.19 -17.70
N SER A 573 -7.61 21.18 -17.82
CA SER A 573 -8.37 22.12 -18.65
C SER A 573 -8.77 23.40 -17.92
N LEU A 574 -8.34 23.59 -16.66
CA LEU A 574 -8.58 24.82 -15.91
C LEU A 574 -7.85 26.00 -16.57
N PRO A 575 -8.50 27.14 -16.84
CA PRO A 575 -7.85 28.27 -17.49
C PRO A 575 -6.73 28.90 -16.64
N PRO A 576 -5.55 29.26 -17.21
CA PRO A 576 -4.44 29.85 -16.47
C PRO A 576 -4.76 31.17 -15.76
N ASP A 577 -5.67 31.97 -16.30
CA ASP A 577 -6.13 33.22 -15.66
C ASP A 577 -6.95 32.93 -14.39
N VAL A 578 -7.72 31.84 -14.39
CA VAL A 578 -8.44 31.36 -13.20
C VAL A 578 -7.45 30.81 -12.18
N MET A 579 -6.48 30.00 -12.60
CA MET A 579 -5.40 29.52 -11.70
C MET A 579 -4.69 30.68 -11.01
N ALA A 580 -4.36 31.74 -11.75
CA ALA A 580 -3.72 32.94 -11.20
C ALA A 580 -4.61 33.66 -10.18
N ALA A 581 -5.93 33.70 -10.38
CA ALA A 581 -6.87 34.33 -9.46
C ALA A 581 -7.08 33.53 -8.15
N LEU A 582 -6.84 32.22 -8.17
CA LEU A 582 -6.94 31.34 -7.01
C LEU A 582 -5.75 31.49 -6.06
N ILE A 583 -4.57 31.77 -6.61
CA ILE A 583 -3.33 31.92 -5.83
C ILE A 583 -3.35 33.31 -5.15
N PRO A 584 -3.32 33.38 -3.80
CA PRO A 584 -3.21 34.66 -3.11
C PRO A 584 -1.93 35.40 -3.52
N PRO A 585 -1.93 36.74 -3.56
CA PRO A 585 -0.69 37.49 -3.69
C PRO A 585 0.23 37.12 -2.53
N ALA A 586 1.52 36.94 -2.83
CA ALA A 586 2.52 36.63 -1.81
C ALA A 586 2.43 37.69 -0.68
N PRO A 587 2.51 37.28 0.60
CA PRO A 587 2.55 38.23 1.69
C PRO A 587 3.73 39.18 1.45
N GLY A 588 3.44 40.48 1.34
CA GLY A 588 4.48 41.49 1.17
C GLY A 588 5.45 41.49 2.36
N PRO A 589 6.69 41.98 2.20
CA PRO A 589 7.60 42.09 3.32
C PRO A 589 6.91 42.94 4.40
N ALA A 590 6.80 42.38 5.62
CA ALA A 590 6.26 43.10 6.76
C ALA A 590 6.94 44.47 6.83
N ALA A 591 6.14 45.54 6.72
CA ALA A 591 6.65 46.89 6.85
C ALA A 591 7.28 47.01 8.24
N GLN A 592 8.58 47.35 8.23
CA GLN A 592 9.45 47.44 9.41
C GLN A 592 8.92 48.37 10.49
#